data_AF-A0A428DT44-F1
#
_entry.id   AF-A0A428DT44-F1
#
_cell.length_a   1.000
_cell.length_b   1.000
_cell.length_c   1.000
_cell.angle_alpha   90.00
_cell.angle_beta   90.00
_cell.angle_gamma   90.00
#
_symmetry.space_group_name_H-M   'P 1'
#
loop_
_entity.id
_entity.type
_entity.pdbx_description
1 polymer ?
#
loop_
_entity_poly.entity_id
_entity_poly.type
_entity_poly.pdbx_seq_one_letter_code
_entity_poly.pdbx_strand_id
1 'polypeptide(L)' 'MLKAKVKTLYCELLGQAIKQELIEQGKAQNSIFYYNFDEPIEISAPAVSQILRGKRNITLDTVDAL' A
#
# COMPACT_ATOMS: atom_id res chain seq x y z
N MET A 1 16.46 17.87 -7.30
CA MET A 1 16.05 16.99 -8.44
C MET A 1 16.22 15.50 -8.15
N LEU A 2 17.35 15.01 -7.60
CA LEU A 2 17.54 13.57 -7.35
C LEU A 2 16.57 12.99 -6.31
N LYS A 3 16.39 13.65 -5.16
CA LYS A 3 15.49 13.20 -4.08
C LYS A 3 14.05 12.92 -4.55
N ALA A 4 13.51 13.77 -5.42
CA ALA A 4 12.18 13.59 -5.98
C ALA A 4 12.13 12.36 -6.91
N LYS A 5 13.12 12.19 -7.79
CA LYS A 5 13.24 11.02 -8.67
C LYS A 5 13.35 9.72 -7.90
N VAL A 6 14.19 9.68 -6.85
CA VAL A 6 14.34 8.51 -5.97
C VAL A 6 13.02 8.20 -5.26
N LYS A 7 12.33 9.22 -4.74
CA LYS A 7 11.03 9.04 -4.09
C LYS A 7 9.99 8.46 -5.05
N THR A 8 9.90 8.98 -6.28
CA THR A 8 8.99 8.46 -7.30
C THR A 8 9.29 7.01 -7.62
N LEU A 9 10.55 6.68 -7.93
CA LEU A 9 10.96 5.31 -8.25
C LEU A 9 10.66 4.34 -7.10
N TYR A 10 10.96 4.77 -5.87
CA TYR A 10 10.66 4.00 -4.68
C TYR A 10 9.16 3.70 -4.53
N CYS A 11 8.30 4.71 -4.66
CA CYS A 11 6.85 4.50 -4.56
C CYS A 11 6.33 3.61 -5.69
N GLU A 12 6.81 3.77 -6.92
CA GLU A 12 6.39 2.96 -8.08
C GLU A 12 6.75 1.49 -7.90
N LEU A 13 8.00 1.19 -7.55
CA LEU A 13 8.46 -0.19 -7.33
C LEU A 13 7.78 -0.83 -6.13
N LEU A 14 7.62 -0.08 -5.03
CA LEU A 14 6.93 -0.57 -3.85
C LEU A 14 5.46 -0.89 -4.15
N GLY A 15 4.75 0.01 -4.85
CA GLY A 15 3.35 -0.20 -5.22
C GLY A 15 3.16 -1.43 -6.12
N GLN A 16 4.09 -1.67 -7.05
CA GLN A 16 4.09 -2.86 -7.89
C GLN A 16 4.31 -4.15 -7.08
N ALA A 17 5.28 -4.16 -6.18
CA ALA A 17 5.58 -5.31 -5.33
C ALA A 17 4.38 -5.69 -4.45
N ILE A 18 3.77 -4.71 -3.78
CA ILE A 18 2.57 -4.94 -2.95
C ILE A 18 1.42 -5.47 -3.79
N LYS A 19 1.19 -4.88 -4.98
CA LYS A 19 0.11 -5.33 -5.87
C LYS A 19 0.30 -6.79 -6.27
N GLN A 20 1.53 -7.18 -6.59
CA GLN A 20 1.86 -8.55 -6.97
C GLN A 20 1.60 -9.51 -5.81
N GLU A 21 2.07 -9.19 -4.62
CA GLU A 21 1.84 -9.97 -3.39
C GLU A 21 0.34 -10.18 -3.12
N LEU A 22 -0.47 -9.11 -3.20
CA LEU A 22 -1.92 -9.21 -3.00
C LEU A 22 -2.59 -10.12 -4.04
N ILE A 23 -2.14 -10.09 -5.29
CA ILE A 23 -2.66 -10.98 -6.34
C ILE A 23 -2.29 -12.44 -6.04
N GLU A 24 -1.04 -12.69 -5.65
CA GLU A 24 -0.53 -14.03 -5.34
C GLU A 24 -1.24 -14.65 -4.13
N GLN A 25 -1.61 -13.84 -3.15
CA GLN A 25 -2.39 -14.26 -1.99
C GLN A 25 -3.92 -14.31 -2.25
N GLY A 26 -4.38 -13.91 -3.44
CA GLY A 26 -5.82 -13.82 -3.75
C GLY A 26 -6.57 -12.78 -2.92
N LYS A 27 -5.86 -11.79 -2.35
CA LYS A 27 -6.43 -10.72 -1.52
C LYS A 27 -7.03 -9.61 -2.37
N ALA A 28 -8.15 -9.07 -1.89
CA ALA A 28 -8.82 -7.94 -2.54
C ALA A 28 -7.98 -6.65 -2.38
N GLN A 29 -7.70 -5.95 -3.48
CA GLN A 29 -6.88 -4.73 -3.47
C GLN A 29 -7.65 -3.46 -3.06
N ASN A 30 -8.96 -3.57 -2.89
CA ASN A 30 -9.85 -2.45 -2.54
C ASN A 30 -10.22 -2.41 -1.06
N SER A 31 -9.90 -3.45 -0.28
CA SER A 31 -10.21 -3.53 1.15
C SER A 31 -9.06 -4.21 1.88
N ILE A 32 -8.21 -3.40 2.51
CA ILE A 32 -7.09 -3.86 3.34
C ILE A 32 -7.33 -3.33 4.76
N PHE A 33 -7.10 -4.16 5.77
CA PHE A 33 -7.39 -3.86 7.17
C PHE A 33 -6.16 -4.12 8.03
N TYR A 34 -5.89 -3.22 8.98
CA TYR A 34 -4.99 -3.51 10.09
C TYR A 34 -5.80 -3.67 11.39
N TYR A 35 -5.18 -4.24 12.41
CA TYR A 35 -5.82 -4.42 13.71
C TYR A 35 -5.22 -3.46 14.74
N ASN A 36 -6.08 -2.72 15.43
CA ASN A 36 -5.70 -1.89 16.56
C ASN A 36 -6.52 -2.33 17.78
N PHE A 37 -5.86 -2.90 18.79
CA PHE A 37 -6.55 -3.50 19.96
C PHE A 37 -7.70 -4.43 19.56
N ASP A 38 -7.44 -5.34 18.61
CA ASP A 38 -8.41 -6.30 18.03
C ASP A 38 -9.55 -5.69 17.20
N GLU A 39 -9.60 -4.36 17.04
CA GLU A 39 -10.54 -3.71 16.12
C GLU A 39 -9.96 -3.64 14.70
N PRO A 40 -10.65 -4.21 13.69
CA PRO A 40 -10.23 -4.09 12.30
C PRO A 40 -10.50 -2.67 11.79
N ILE A 41 -9.43 -1.96 11.41
CA ILE A 41 -9.52 -0.63 10.83
C ILE A 41 -9.23 -0.73 9.33
N GLU A 42 -10.22 -0.34 8.52
CA GLU A 42 -10.08 -0.34 7.06
C GLU A 42 -9.21 0.83 6.59
N ILE A 43 -8.26 0.52 5.72
CA ILE A 43 -7.54 1.54 4.96
C ILE A 43 -8.38 1.87 3.74
N SER A 44 -8.77 3.15 3.63
CA SER A 44 -9.64 3.59 2.54
C SER A 44 -9.13 3.14 1.15
N ALA A 45 -10.03 2.60 0.33
CA ALA A 45 -9.72 2.14 -1.03
C ALA A 45 -8.97 3.19 -1.89
N PRO A 46 -9.26 4.50 -1.82
CA PRO A 46 -8.47 5.51 -2.51
C PRO A 46 -7.02 5.57 -2.03
N ALA A 47 -6.76 5.46 -0.73
CA ALA A 47 -5.40 5.46 -0.19
C ALA A 47 -4.61 4.24 -0.68
N VAL A 48 -5.21 3.05 -0.61
CA VAL A 48 -4.62 1.82 -1.17
C VAL A 48 -4.33 1.99 -2.66
N SER A 49 -5.30 2.49 -3.44
CA SER A 49 -5.14 2.74 -4.88
C SER A 49 -3.99 3.71 -5.20
N GLN A 50 -3.78 4.75 -4.40
CA GLN A 50 -2.64 5.66 -4.58
C GLN A 50 -1.30 4.99 -4.25
N ILE A 51 -1.25 4.10 -3.26
CA ILE A 51 -0.04 3.33 -2.90
C ILE A 51 0.30 2.34 -4.02
N LEU A 52 -0.67 1.52 -4.46
CA LEU A 52 -0.46 0.52 -5.53
C LEU A 52 -0.09 1.16 -6.88
N ARG A 53 -0.46 2.43 -7.10
CA ARG A 53 -0.09 3.20 -8.30
C ARG A 53 1.21 3.99 -8.13
N GLY A 54 1.91 3.87 -7.00
CA GLY A 54 3.14 4.60 -6.70
C GLY A 54 2.98 6.12 -6.53
N LYS A 55 1.73 6.60 -6.38
CA LYS A 55 1.41 8.03 -6.20
C LYS A 55 1.55 8.48 -4.74
N ARG A 56 1.53 7.53 -3.80
CA ARG A 56 1.69 7.75 -2.36
C ARG A 56 2.65 6.70 -1.79
N ASN A 57 3.40 7.09 -0.77
CA ASN A 57 4.19 6.14 0.02
C ASN A 57 3.30 5.30 0.94
N ILE A 58 3.77 4.12 1.33
CA ILE A 58 3.15 3.28 2.36
C ILE A 58 3.18 3.98 3.74
N THR A 59 2.17 3.71 4.56
CA THR A 59 2.14 4.09 5.99
C THR A 59 2.40 2.87 6.86
N LEU A 60 2.75 3.07 8.13
CA LEU A 60 2.92 1.97 9.09
C LEU A 60 1.66 1.09 9.13
N ASP A 61 0.48 1.71 9.26
CA ASP A 61 -0.80 1.02 9.27
C ASP A 61 -1.01 0.16 8.01
N THR A 62 -0.51 0.59 6.85
CA THR A 62 -0.62 -0.20 5.61
C THR A 62 0.33 -1.39 5.62
N VAL A 63 1.49 -1.29 6.26
CA VAL A 63 2.40 -2.44 6.42
C VAL A 63 1.77 -3.49 7.31
N ASP A 64 1.15 -3.08 8.41
CA ASP A 64 0.49 -3.99 9.36
C ASP A 64 -0.74 -4.70 8.75
N ALA A 65 -1.27 -4.16 7.64
CA ALA A 65 -2.47 -4.64 6.97
C ALA A 65 -2.20 -5.65 5.82
N LEU A 66 -0.95 -5.77 5.34
CA LEU A 66 -0.56 -6.60 4.20
C LEU A 66 -0.20 -8.02 4.62
#